data_AF-A0A9D8KRH4-F1
#
_entry.id   AF-A0A9D8KRH4-F1
#
_cell.length_a   1.000
_cell.length_b   1.000
_cell.length_c   1.000
_cell.angle_alpha   90.00
_cell.angle_beta   90.00
_cell.angle_gamma   90.00
#
_symmetry.space_group_name_H-M   'P 1'
#
loop_
_entity.id
_entity.type
_entity.pdbx_description
1 polymer ?
#
loop_
_entity_poly.entity_id
_entity_poly.type
_entity_poly.pdbx_seq_one_letter_code
_entity_poly.pdbx_strand_id
1 'polypeptide(L)'
;PGAIDRPAPEVLARWPELLGRLRSEESGVWLELCQTLEITPVEEFARRLQSWGREFAAESLRRYGESLFEQASQFDLDRLPRTLEAFPAVVAEIAARIEPRP
;
A
#
# COMPACT_ATOMS: atom_id res chain seq x y z
N PRO A 1 -13.87 11.47 -0.41
CA PRO A 1 -14.52 10.28 -0.97
C PRO A 1 -13.54 9.10 -1.01
N GLY A 2 -13.56 8.27 0.03
CA GLY A 2 -12.69 7.09 0.18
C GLY A 2 -13.03 6.07 -0.90
N ALA A 3 -12.00 5.55 -1.58
CA ALA A 3 -12.18 4.47 -2.54
C ALA A 3 -12.73 3.24 -1.78
N ILE A 4 -13.92 2.80 -2.16
CA ILE A 4 -14.49 1.57 -1.62
C ILE A 4 -14.01 0.46 -2.56
N ASP A 5 -13.01 -0.30 -2.11
CA ASP A 5 -12.65 -1.54 -2.81
C ASP A 5 -13.83 -2.51 -2.77
N ARG A 6 -14.36 -2.80 -3.95
CA ARG A 6 -15.37 -3.84 -4.17
C ARG A 6 -14.89 -4.75 -5.30
N PRO A 7 -13.86 -5.58 -5.05
CA PRO A 7 -13.38 -6.53 -6.03
C PRO A 7 -14.46 -7.59 -6.33
N ALA A 8 -14.31 -8.29 -7.46
CA ALA A 8 -15.09 -9.50 -7.72
C ALA A 8 -14.78 -10.58 -6.67
N PRO A 9 -15.73 -11.49 -6.33
CA PRO A 9 -15.54 -12.53 -5.32
C PRO A 9 -14.30 -13.41 -5.56
N GLU A 10 -13.99 -13.70 -6.82
CA GLU A 10 -12.84 -14.51 -7.22
C GLU A 10 -11.51 -13.81 -6.90
N VAL A 11 -11.49 -12.48 -6.99
CA VAL A 11 -10.34 -11.65 -6.66
C VAL A 11 -10.24 -11.49 -5.15
N LEU A 12 -11.37 -11.30 -4.46
CA LEU A 12 -11.42 -11.23 -2.99
C LEU A 12 -10.90 -12.52 -2.35
N ALA A 13 -11.15 -13.69 -2.95
CA ALA A 13 -10.59 -14.97 -2.49
C ALA A 13 -9.05 -15.01 -2.52
N ARG A 14 -8.41 -14.16 -3.33
CA ARG A 14 -6.94 -14.02 -3.42
C ARG A 14 -6.40 -12.90 -2.52
N TRP A 15 -7.25 -12.12 -1.85
CA TRP A 15 -6.80 -11.05 -0.96
C TRP A 15 -6.00 -11.50 0.28
N PRO A 16 -6.16 -12.71 0.83
CA PRO A 16 -5.22 -13.23 1.83
C PRO A 16 -3.78 -13.29 1.31
N GLU A 17 -3.59 -13.59 0.02
CA GLU A 17 -2.27 -13.56 -0.64
C GLU A 17 -1.72 -12.14 -0.69
N LEU A 18 -2.55 -11.16 -1.09
CA LEU A 18 -2.20 -9.75 -1.07
C LEU A 18 -1.78 -9.30 0.34
N LEU A 19 -2.57 -9.63 1.36
CA LEU A 19 -2.28 -9.26 2.73
C LEU A 19 -0.95 -9.85 3.21
N GLY A 20 -0.65 -11.10 2.82
CA GLY A 20 0.65 -11.72 3.09
C GLY A 20 1.82 -10.92 2.50
N ARG A 21 1.70 -10.48 1.23
CA ARG A 21 2.72 -9.64 0.57
C ARG A 21 2.89 -8.29 1.28
N LEU A 22 1.79 -7.65 1.67
CA LEU A 22 1.81 -6.35 2.35
C LEU A 22 2.45 -6.42 3.74
N ARG A 23 2.11 -7.44 4.54
CA ARG A 23 2.73 -7.66 5.86
C ARG A 23 4.23 -7.97 5.74
N SER A 24 4.63 -8.66 4.67
CA SER A 24 6.06 -8.89 4.39
C SER A 24 6.81 -7.57 4.13
N GLU A 25 6.23 -6.65 3.36
CA GLU A 25 6.85 -5.32 3.15
C GLU A 25 6.86 -4.49 4.45
N GLU A 26 5.77 -4.53 5.23
CA GLU A 26 5.63 -3.80 6.51
C GLU A 26 6.71 -4.21 7.52
N SER A 27 6.96 -5.52 7.65
CA SER A 27 7.97 -6.07 8.55
C SER A 27 9.41 -6.00 8.00
N GLY A 28 9.58 -5.74 6.70
CA GLY A 28 10.87 -5.73 6.03
C GLY A 28 11.28 -4.33 5.61
N VAL A 29 10.95 -3.95 4.38
CA VAL A 29 11.46 -2.76 3.69
C VAL A 29 10.85 -1.46 4.25
N TRP A 30 9.59 -1.48 4.70
CA TRP A 30 8.88 -0.25 5.11
C TRP A 30 9.57 0.49 6.26
N LEU A 31 10.07 -0.23 7.27
CA LEU A 31 10.77 0.37 8.41
C LEU A 31 12.03 1.12 7.98
N GLU A 32 12.78 0.56 7.03
CA GLU A 32 13.97 1.19 6.46
C GLU A 32 13.60 2.45 5.69
N LEU A 33 12.56 2.38 4.84
CA LEU A 33 12.10 3.55 4.08
C LEU A 33 11.66 4.70 4.97
N CYS A 34 11.02 4.42 6.11
CA CYS A 34 10.63 5.45 7.07
C CYS A 34 11.83 6.16 7.71
N GLN A 35 12.96 5.48 7.84
CA GLN A 35 14.18 6.03 8.44
C GLN A 35 15.05 6.77 7.42
N THR A 36 15.21 6.21 6.22
CA THR A 36 16.15 6.72 5.23
C THR A 36 15.52 7.72 4.27
N LEU A 37 14.21 7.57 3.99
CA LEU A 37 13.46 8.36 3.01
C LEU A 37 14.15 8.44 1.63
N GLU A 38 14.91 7.41 1.26
CA GLU A 38 15.58 7.37 -0.03
C GLU A 38 14.55 7.31 -1.17
N ILE A 39 14.65 8.27 -2.10
CA ILE A 39 13.66 8.45 -3.17
C ILE A 39 13.51 7.21 -4.04
N THR A 40 14.62 6.63 -4.51
CA THR A 40 14.57 5.46 -5.41
C THR A 40 13.92 4.23 -4.75
N PRO A 41 14.32 3.81 -3.53
CA PRO A 41 13.63 2.75 -2.80
C PRO A 41 12.13 3.04 -2.55
N VAL A 42 11.77 4.29 -2.24
CA VAL A 42 10.36 4.67 -2.05
C VAL A 42 9.57 4.58 -3.35
N GLU A 43 10.13 5.01 -4.48
CA GLU A 43 9.50 4.85 -5.80
C GLU A 43 9.31 3.38 -6.17
N GLU A 44 10.29 2.52 -5.91
CA GLU A 44 10.18 1.08 -6.17
C GLU A 44 9.10 0.43 -5.31
N PHE A 45 9.07 0.77 -4.01
CA PHE A 45 8.02 0.34 -3.09
C PHE A 45 6.65 0.78 -3.59
N ALA A 46 6.50 2.05 -3.94
CA ALA A 46 5.27 2.61 -4.48
C ALA A 46 4.80 1.88 -5.76
N ARG A 47 5.71 1.56 -6.68
CA ARG A 47 5.39 0.77 -7.90
C ARG A 47 4.93 -0.64 -7.58
N ARG A 48 5.51 -1.31 -6.58
CA ARG A 48 5.04 -2.63 -6.12
C ARG A 48 3.59 -2.56 -5.64
N LEU A 49 3.26 -1.56 -4.82
CA LEU A 49 1.90 -1.37 -4.31
C LEU A 49 0.90 -1.05 -5.43
N GLN A 50 1.28 -0.22 -6.41
CA GLN A 50 0.44 0.05 -7.58
C GLN A 50 0.18 -1.22 -8.40
N SER A 51 1.21 -2.03 -8.61
CA SER A 51 1.10 -3.30 -9.34
C SER A 51 0.12 -4.26 -8.64
N TRP A 52 0.27 -4.45 -7.33
CA TRP A 52 -0.66 -5.29 -6.56
C TRP A 52 -2.07 -4.70 -6.49
N GLY A 53 -2.20 -3.38 -6.35
CA GLY A 53 -3.50 -2.72 -6.38
C GLY A 53 -4.26 -2.99 -7.69
N ARG A 54 -3.56 -3.06 -8.83
CA ARG A 54 -4.14 -3.46 -10.11
C ARG A 54 -4.42 -4.96 -10.18
N GLU A 55 -3.46 -5.80 -9.77
CA GLU A 55 -3.56 -7.27 -9.82
C GLU A 55 -4.74 -7.80 -8.99
N PHE A 56 -4.95 -7.23 -7.79
CA PHE A 56 -5.96 -7.68 -6.83
C PHE A 56 -7.20 -6.77 -6.80
N ALA A 57 -7.35 -5.85 -7.75
CA ALA A 57 -8.42 -4.85 -7.79
C ALA A 57 -8.62 -4.11 -6.45
N ALA A 58 -7.51 -3.85 -5.74
CA ALA A 58 -7.45 -3.05 -4.52
C ALA A 58 -7.10 -1.60 -4.91
N GLU A 59 -8.15 -0.84 -5.23
CA GLU A 59 -8.08 0.55 -5.66
C GLU A 59 -7.51 1.46 -4.57
N SER A 60 -7.83 1.21 -3.30
CA SER A 60 -7.25 1.93 -2.15
C SER A 60 -5.72 1.80 -2.13
N LEU A 61 -5.21 0.58 -2.28
CA LEU A 61 -3.78 0.27 -2.33
C LEU A 61 -3.11 0.91 -3.56
N ARG A 62 -3.78 0.83 -4.72
CA ARG A 62 -3.28 1.44 -5.96
C ARG A 62 -3.09 2.95 -5.80
N ARG A 63 -4.10 3.64 -5.27
CA ARG A 63 -4.06 5.10 -5.03
C ARG A 63 -3.04 5.51 -4.00
N TYR A 64 -2.87 4.70 -2.95
CA TYR A 64 -1.83 4.89 -1.96
C TYR A 64 -0.44 4.83 -2.61
N GLY A 65 -0.18 3.79 -3.40
CA GLY A 65 1.05 3.66 -4.17
C GLY A 65 1.26 4.78 -5.20
N GLU A 66 0.19 5.29 -5.82
CA GLU A 66 0.28 6.46 -6.72
C GLU A 66 0.67 7.73 -5.97
N SER A 67 0.10 7.95 -4.78
CA SER A 67 0.40 9.12 -3.95
C SER A 67 1.86 9.11 -3.48
N LEU A 68 2.37 7.95 -3.06
CA LEU A 68 3.79 7.81 -2.68
C LEU A 68 4.72 8.06 -3.86
N PHE A 69 4.42 7.47 -5.02
CA PHE A 69 5.23 7.64 -6.21
C PHE A 69 5.28 9.09 -6.65
N GLU A 70 4.13 9.76 -6.71
CA GLU A 70 4.04 11.17 -7.07
C GLU A 70 4.86 12.06 -6.11
N GLN A 71 4.70 11.87 -4.80
CA GLN A 71 5.43 12.65 -3.79
C GLN A 71 6.94 12.39 -3.85
N ALA A 72 7.37 11.14 -4.07
CA ALA A 72 8.78 10.80 -4.23
C ALA A 72 9.37 11.43 -5.50
N SER A 73 8.70 11.29 -6.65
CA SER A 73 9.16 11.85 -7.92
C SER A 73 9.17 13.38 -7.95
N GLN A 74 8.33 14.03 -7.13
CA GLN A 74 8.31 15.49 -6.96
C GLN A 74 9.24 15.98 -5.84
N PHE A 75 9.93 15.09 -5.13
CA PHE A 75 10.73 15.42 -3.94
C PHE A 75 9.91 16.18 -2.88
N ASP A 76 8.63 15.84 -2.72
CA ASP A 76 7.72 16.42 -1.72
C ASP A 76 8.02 15.82 -0.33
N LEU A 77 9.14 16.25 0.26
CA LEU A 77 9.62 15.76 1.56
C LEU A 77 8.75 16.21 2.75
N ASP A 78 7.79 17.11 2.54
CA ASP A 78 6.83 17.52 3.57
C ASP A 78 5.71 16.49 3.72
N ARG A 79 5.23 15.93 2.60
CA ARG A 79 4.12 14.97 2.57
C ARG A 79 4.57 13.52 2.51
N LEU A 80 5.71 13.24 1.86
CA LEU A 80 6.21 11.88 1.65
C LEU A 80 6.31 11.06 2.95
N PRO A 81 6.93 11.57 4.04
CA PRO A 81 7.08 10.79 5.26
C PRO A 81 5.73 10.45 5.90
N ARG A 82 4.80 11.40 5.92
CA ARG A 82 3.46 11.20 6.50
C ARG A 82 2.65 10.20 5.69
N THR A 83 2.75 10.25 4.37
CA THR A 83 2.09 9.27 3.50
C THR A 83 2.70 7.89 3.73
N LEU A 84 4.03 7.78 3.81
CA LEU A 84 4.72 6.52 4.03
C LEU A 84 4.40 5.89 5.40
N GLU A 85 4.31 6.71 6.45
CA GLU A 85 3.90 6.31 7.80
C GLU A 85 2.46 5.77 7.86
N ALA A 86 1.62 6.12 6.89
CA ALA A 86 0.24 5.63 6.82
C ALA A 86 0.12 4.19 6.28
N PHE A 87 1.23 3.57 5.84
CA PHE A 87 1.21 2.21 5.29
C PHE A 87 0.52 1.17 6.19
N PRO A 88 0.80 1.08 7.51
CA PRO A 88 0.14 0.12 8.39
C PRO A 88 -1.39 0.27 8.43
N ALA A 89 -1.89 1.51 8.31
CA ALA A 89 -3.32 1.77 8.26
C ALA A 89 -3.94 1.20 6.98
N VAL A 90 -3.26 1.31 5.84
CA VAL A 90 -3.67 0.70 4.56
C VAL A 90 -3.70 -0.83 4.68
N VAL A 91 -2.69 -1.43 5.31
CA VAL A 91 -2.65 -2.88 5.57
C VAL A 91 -3.84 -3.32 6.44
N ALA A 92 -4.14 -2.58 7.51
CA ALA A 92 -5.26 -2.85 8.39
C ALA A 92 -6.62 -2.73 7.66
N GLU A 93 -6.79 -1.73 6.80
CA GLU A 93 -7.99 -1.56 5.98
C GLU A 93 -8.23 -2.73 5.02
N ILE A 94 -7.16 -3.30 4.46
CA ILE A 94 -7.25 -4.48 3.58
C ILE A 94 -7.55 -5.73 4.40
N ALA A 95 -6.91 -5.89 5.57
CA ALA A 95 -7.18 -7.00 6.48
C ALA A 95 -8.65 -7.03 6.94
N ALA A 96 -9.22 -5.88 7.31
CA ALA A 96 -10.61 -5.77 7.77
C ALA A 96 -11.66 -6.20 6.72
N ARG A 97 -11.29 -6.24 5.43
CA ARG A 97 -12.18 -6.68 4.34
C ARG A 97 -12.21 -8.20 4.15
N ILE A 98 -11.22 -8.93 4.65
CA ILE A 98 -11.16 -10.39 4.57
C ILE A 98 -11.33 -11.10 5.91
N GLU A 99 -10.98 -10.42 7.00
CA GLU A 99 -11.16 -10.89 8.38
C GLU A 99 -12.24 -10.03 9.05
N PRO A 100 -13.54 -10.22 8.74
CA PRO A 100 -14.58 -9.60 9.55
C PRO A 100 -14.43 -10.14 10.97
N ARG A 101 -14.08 -9.25 11.90
CA ARG A 101 -13.95 -9.56 13.33
C ARG A 101 -15.24 -10.29 13.78
N PRO A 102 -15.15 -11.43 14.49
CA PRO A 102 -16.31 -12.20 14.93
C PRO A 102 -17.20 -11.42 15.91
#